data_AF-A0A9E0CW03-F1
#
_entry.id   AF-A0A9E0CW03-F1
#
_cell.length_a   1.000
_cell.length_b   1.000
_cell.length_c   1.000
_cell.angle_alpha   90.00
_cell.angle_beta   90.00
_cell.angle_gamma   90.00
#
_symmetry.space_group_name_H-M   'P 1'
#
loop_
_entity.id
_entity.type
_entity.pdbx_description
1 polymer ?
#
loop_
_entity_poly.entity_id
_entity_poly.type
_entity_poly.pdbx_seq_one_letter_code
_entity_poly.pdbx_strand_id
1 'polypeptide(L)' 'MDTQQKDLSYFRLRLQELLNTSFPEIANDQKFIEERSLWTANAYEGAFR' A
#
# COMPACT_ATOMS: atom_id res chain seq x y z
N MET A 1 -6.53 16.77 0.76
CA MET A 1 -6.16 15.98 1.95
C MET A 1 -7.06 14.75 2.16
N ASP A 2 -8.30 14.70 1.65
CA ASP A 2 -9.15 13.50 1.74
C ASP A 2 -8.81 12.39 0.71
N THR A 3 -8.32 12.78 -0.47
CA THR A 3 -7.97 11.85 -1.56
C THR A 3 -6.78 10.97 -1.20
N GLN A 4 -5.70 11.53 -0.66
CA GLN A 4 -4.51 10.78 -0.24
C GLN A 4 -4.82 9.68 0.77
N GLN A 5 -5.71 9.92 1.75
CA GLN A 5 -6.08 8.89 2.74
C GLN A 5 -6.92 7.76 2.14
N LYS A 6 -7.79 8.07 1.17
CA LYS A 6 -8.54 7.08 0.39
C LYS A 6 -7.64 6.27 -0.54
N ASP A 7 -6.71 6.93 -1.22
CA ASP A 7 -5.70 6.29 -2.06
C ASP A 7 -4.82 5.35 -1.24
N LEU A 8 -4.37 5.77 -0.05
CA LEU A 8 -3.59 4.93 0.86
C LEU A 8 -4.37 3.68 1.30
N SER A 9 -5.65 3.85 1.65
CA SER A 9 -6.53 2.74 2.03
C SER A 9 -6.71 1.76 0.86
N TYR A 10 -6.86 2.27 -0.36
CA TYR A 10 -6.95 1.47 -1.58
C TYR A 10 -5.66 0.69 -1.88
N PHE A 11 -4.50 1.36 -1.83
CA PHE A 11 -3.20 0.70 -2.05
C PHE A 11 -2.92 -0.37 -1.03
N ARG A 12 -3.22 -0.09 0.25
CA ARG A 12 -3.02 -1.05 1.34
C ARG A 12 -3.89 -2.29 1.18
N LEU A 13 -5.15 -2.12 0.76
CA LEU A 13 -6.06 -3.22 0.48
C LEU A 13 -5.55 -4.09 -0.70
N ARG A 14 -5.19 -3.45 -1.83
CA ARG A 14 -4.67 -4.17 -3.01
C ARG A 14 -3.35 -4.88 -2.72
N LEU A 15 -2.49 -4.28 -1.89
CA LEU A 15 -1.24 -4.90 -1.46
C LEU A 15 -1.53 -6.15 -0.60
N GLN A 16 -2.46 -6.06 0.36
CA GLN A 16 -2.85 -7.22 1.16
C GLN A 16 -3.44 -8.35 0.30
N GLU A 17 -4.29 -8.07 -0.67
CA GLU A 17 -4.82 -9.11 -1.57
C GLU A 17 -3.71 -9.81 -2.36
N LEU A 18 -2.77 -9.03 -2.91
CA LEU A 18 -1.63 -9.55 -3.67
C LEU A 18 -0.73 -10.41 -2.79
N LEU A 19 -0.40 -9.94 -1.59
CA LEU A 19 0.43 -10.68 -0.65
C LEU A 19 -0.26 -11.96 -0.19
N ASN A 20 -1.55 -11.92 0.16
CA ASN A 20 -2.28 -13.13 0.54
C ASN A 20 -2.30 -14.18 -0.57
N THR A 21 -2.32 -13.77 -1.83
CA THR A 21 -2.40 -14.69 -2.97
C THR A 21 -1.03 -15.20 -3.42
N SER A 22 -0.01 -14.33 -3.43
CA SER A 22 1.30 -14.63 -4.02
C SER A 22 2.39 -14.91 -2.98
N PHE A 23 2.28 -14.32 -1.79
CA PHE A 23 3.29 -14.36 -0.73
C PHE A 23 2.65 -14.39 0.68
N PRO A 24 1.89 -15.45 1.02
CA PRO A 24 1.14 -15.53 2.28
C PRO A 24 2.05 -15.47 3.51
N GLU A 25 3.31 -15.89 3.38
CA GLU A 25 4.37 -15.82 4.39
C GLU A 25 4.70 -14.39 4.87
N ILE A 26 4.52 -13.38 4.00
CA ILE A 26 4.75 -11.96 4.32
C ILE A 26 3.44 -11.16 4.39
N ALA A 27 2.28 -11.78 4.15
CA ALA A 27 0.98 -11.11 4.15
C ALA A 27 0.54 -10.63 5.54
N ASN A 28 1.15 -11.16 6.60
CA ASN A 28 0.96 -10.71 7.98
C ASN A 28 2.07 -9.78 8.48
N ASP A 29 3.05 -9.44 7.64
CA ASP A 29 4.11 -8.50 8.02
C ASP A 29 3.56 -7.06 7.95
N GLN A 30 3.01 -6.59 9.07
CA GLN A 30 2.46 -5.23 9.20
C GLN A 30 3.50 -4.16 8.87
N LYS A 31 4.77 -4.39 9.22
CA LYS A 31 5.85 -3.42 9.00
C LYS A 31 6.13 -3.28 7.50
N PHE A 32 6.17 -4.41 6.79
CA PHE A 32 6.30 -4.41 5.34
C PHE A 32 5.12 -3.71 4.65
N ILE A 33 3.89 -4.00 5.10
CA ILE A 33 2.67 -3.40 4.54
C ILE A 33 2.66 -1.88 4.74
N GLU A 34 3.01 -1.38 5.92
CA GLU A 34 3.06 0.07 6.19
C GLU A 34 4.15 0.78 5.35
N GLU A 35 5.39 0.28 5.38
CA GLU A 35 6.50 0.86 4.61
C GLU A 35 6.19 0.92 3.11
N ARG A 36 5.67 -0.19 2.56
CA ARG A 36 5.36 -0.29 1.13
C ARG A 36 4.16 0.57 0.74
N SER A 37 3.17 0.70 1.61
CA SER A 37 2.03 1.60 1.40
C SER A 37 2.50 3.06 1.38
N LEU A 38 3.42 3.44 2.26
CA LEU A 38 3.99 4.79 2.32
C LEU A 38 4.80 5.13 1.07
N TRP A 39 5.63 4.19 0.60
CA TRP A 39 6.39 4.34 -0.65
C TRP A 39 5.48 4.51 -1.86
N THR A 40 4.40 3.72 -1.93
CA THR A 40 3.44 3.79 -3.03
C THR A 40 2.71 5.13 -3.02
N ALA A 41 2.26 5.58 -1.85
CA ALA A 41 1.63 6.89 -1.70
C ALA A 41 2.55 8.04 -2.13
N ASN A 42 3.82 8.01 -1.69
CA ASN A 42 4.81 9.02 -2.08
C ASN A 42 5.12 9.00 -3.60
N ALA A 43 5.28 7.80 -4.18
CA ALA A 43 5.50 7.64 -5.62
C ALA A 43 4.31 8.15 -6.44
N TYR A 44 3.08 7.90 -5.97
CA TYR A 44 1.87 8.43 -6.60
C TYR A 44 1.82 9.96 -6.47
N GLU A 45 2.11 10.51 -5.29
CA GLU A 45 2.16 11.96 -5.09
C GLU A 45 3.16 12.66 -6.02
N GLY A 46 4.31 12.03 -6.28
CA GLY A 46 5.31 12.53 -7.22
C GLY A 46 4.94 12.35 -8.70
N ALA A 47 4.12 11.36 -9.05
CA ALA A 47 3.73 11.06 -10.44
C ALA A 47 2.56 11.94 -10.95
N PHE A 48 1.74 12.47 -10.04
CA PHE A 48 0.57 13.29 -10.38
C PHE A 48 0.79 14.80 -10.14
N ARG A 49 2.05 15.23 -9.98
CA ARG A 49 2.41 16.64 -9.71
C ARG A 49 2.92 17.37 -10.95
#